data_AF-A0A965QQ50-F1
#
_entry.id   AF-A0A965QQ50-F1
#
_cell.length_a   1.000
_cell.length_b   1.000
_cell.length_c   1.000
_cell.angle_alpha   90.00
_cell.angle_beta   90.00
_cell.angle_gamma   90.00
#
_symmetry.space_group_name_H-M   'P 1'
#
loop_
_entity.id
_entity.type
_entity.pdbx_description
1 polymer ?
#
loop_
_entity_poly.entity_id
_entity_poly.type
_entity_poly.pdbx_seq_one_letter_code
_entity_poly.pdbx_strand_id
1 'polypeptide(L)' 'MKNVFAFDFSNIKGDFFGGITAGIVALPLALAFGEQTELGAIAGLYGAIAIGVFAALFGGTP' A
#
# COMPACT_ATOMS: atom_id res chain seq x y z
N MET A 1 22.35 -12.47 -10.04
CA MET A 1 21.70 -12.21 -8.74
C MET A 1 20.78 -11.02 -8.95
N LYS A 2 19.46 -11.19 -8.82
CA LYS A 2 18.53 -10.05 -8.93
C LYS A 2 18.68 -9.23 -7.65
N ASN A 3 19.10 -7.97 -7.77
CA ASN A 3 19.19 -7.06 -6.64
C ASN A 3 17.77 -6.77 -6.15
N VAL A 4 17.34 -7.46 -5.10
CA VAL A 4 16.00 -7.35 -4.51
C VAL A 4 15.70 -5.93 -4.02
N PHE A 5 16.74 -5.13 -3.74
CA PHE A 5 16.65 -3.77 -3.20
C PHE A 5 17.01 -2.66 -4.21
N ALA A 6 17.05 -2.96 -5.51
CA ALA A 6 17.28 -1.92 -6.52
C ALA A 6 16.01 -1.07 -6.70
N PHE A 7 15.92 0.06 -6.00
CA PHE A 7 14.89 1.07 -6.28
C PHE A 7 15.14 1.69 -7.66
N ASP A 8 14.19 1.53 -8.57
CA ASP A 8 14.22 2.12 -9.90
C ASP A 8 13.44 3.44 -9.90
N PHE A 9 14.14 4.55 -10.15
CA PHE A 9 13.53 5.89 -10.18
C PHE A 9 13.19 6.36 -11.60
N SER A 10 13.35 5.51 -12.62
CA SER A 10 13.03 5.86 -14.01
C SER A 10 11.54 6.12 -14.23
N ASN A 11 10.68 5.50 -13.41
CA ASN A 11 9.22 5.56 -13.54
C ASN A 11 8.52 6.41 -12.46
N ILE A 12 9.23 7.35 -11.82
CA ILE A 12 8.71 8.12 -10.68
C ILE A 12 7.33 8.78 -10.90
N LYS A 13 7.04 9.22 -12.14
CA LYS A 13 5.72 9.76 -12.49
C LYS A 13 4.66 8.66 -12.50
N GLY A 14 4.94 7.53 -13.13
CA GLY A 14 4.06 6.37 -13.20
C GLY A 14 3.79 5.81 -11.80
N ASP A 15 4.82 5.67 -10.98
CA ASP A 15 4.71 5.14 -9.62
C ASP A 15 3.88 6.08 -8.73
N PHE A 16 4.05 7.40 -8.89
CA PHE A 16 3.25 8.37 -8.14
C PHE A 16 1.76 8.32 -8.49
N PHE A 17 1.42 8.36 -9.79
CA PHE A 17 0.01 8.28 -10.21
C PHE A 17 -0.59 6.89 -9.94
N GLY A 18 0.19 5.83 -10.09
CA GLY A 18 -0.19 4.46 -9.76
C GLY A 18 -0.48 4.31 -8.27
N GLY A 19 0.38 4.84 -7.40
CA GLY A 19 0.21 4.82 -5.95
C GLY A 19 -1.03 5.60 -5.49
N ILE A 20 -1.28 6.79 -6.05
CA ILE A 20 -2.51 7.56 -5.76
C ILE A 20 -3.75 6.77 -6.17
N THR A 21 -3.76 6.23 -7.39
CA THR A 21 -4.90 5.48 -7.93
C THR A 21 -5.18 4.23 -7.08
N ALA A 22 -4.13 3.47 -6.75
CA ALA A 22 -4.21 2.32 -5.86
C ALA A 22 -4.72 2.71 -4.47
N GLY A 23 -4.25 3.83 -3.91
CA GLY A 23 -4.71 4.35 -2.62
C GLY A 23 -6.20 4.69 -2.61
N ILE A 24 -6.72 5.33 -3.67
CA ILE A 24 -8.15 5.63 -3.81
C ILE A 24 -8.99 4.35 -3.83
N VAL A 25 -8.52 3.31 -4.54
CA VAL A 25 -9.23 2.02 -4.61
C VAL A 25 -9.12 1.24 -3.29
N ALA A 26 -7.98 1.32 -2.59
CA ALA A 26 -7.74 0.60 -1.35
C ALA A 26 -8.47 1.21 -0.14
N LEU A 27 -8.71 2.53 -0.12
CA LEU A 27 -9.40 3.23 0.96
C LEU A 27 -10.77 2.64 1.35
N PRO A 28 -11.74 2.46 0.42
CA PRO A 28 -13.03 1.87 0.77
C PRO A 28 -12.90 0.43 1.27
N LEU A 29 -11.95 -0.35 0.73
CA LEU A 29 -11.69 -1.72 1.17
C LEU A 29 -11.14 -1.76 2.60
N ALA A 30 -10.20 -0.87 2.92
CA ALA A 30 -9.62 -0.76 4.26
C ALA A 30 -10.68 -0.36 5.31
N LEU A 31 -11.55 0.60 4.98
CA LEU A 31 -12.65 1.01 5.85
C LEU A 31 -13.65 -0.13 6.06
N ALA A 32 -14.06 -0.82 5.00
CA ALA A 32 -15.00 -1.93 5.06
C ALA A 32 -14.47 -3.11 5.88
N PHE A 33 -13.21 -3.50 5.68
CA PHE A 33 -12.61 -4.61 6.43
C PHE A 33 -12.29 -4.24 7.87
N GLY A 34 -11.92 -2.98 8.15
CA GLY A 34 -11.76 -2.51 9.52
C GLY A 34 -13.08 -2.53 10.30
N GLU A 35 -14.18 -2.10 9.67
CA GLU A 35 -15.51 -2.06 10.30
C GLU A 35 -16.07 -3.46 10.61
N GLN A 36 -15.77 -4.46 9.76
CA GLN A 36 -16.13 -5.86 10.03
C GLN A 36 -15.46 -6.44 11.28
N THR A 37 -14.44 -5.76 11.84
CA THR A 37 -13.83 -6.13 13.11
C THR A 37 -14.42 -5.31 14.25
N GLU A 38 -14.37 -5.84 15.48
CA GLU A 38 -14.74 -5.08 16.68
C GLU A 38 -13.79 -3.89 16.98
N LEU A 39 -12.73 -3.70 16.18
CA LEU A 39 -11.77 -2.60 16.29
C LEU A 39 -12.19 -1.35 15.49
N GLY A 40 -13.14 -1.49 14.57
CA GLY A 40 -13.69 -0.41 13.75
C GLY A 40 -12.81 0.01 12.54
N ALA A 41 -13.39 0.86 11.70
CA ALA A 41 -12.80 1.28 10.42
C ALA A 41 -11.40 1.92 10.54
N ILE A 42 -11.11 2.56 11.67
CA ILE A 42 -9.80 3.17 11.97
C ILE A 42 -8.68 2.13 11.98
N ALA A 43 -8.94 0.94 12.53
CA ALA A 43 -7.95 -0.14 12.56
C ALA A 43 -7.61 -0.64 11.14
N GLY A 44 -8.60 -0.72 10.26
CA GLY A 44 -8.40 -1.06 8.85
C GLY A 44 -7.56 -0.03 8.10
N LEU A 45 -7.78 1.26 8.38
CA LEU A 45 -6.99 2.37 7.83
C LEU A 45 -5.51 2.30 8.27
N TYR A 46 -5.26 2.13 9.57
CA TYR A 46 -3.88 1.98 10.07
C TYR A 46 -3.20 0.71 9.54
N GLY A 47 -3.95 -0.40 9.43
CA GLY A 47 -3.45 -1.64 8.84
C GLY A 47 -3.05 -1.45 7.38
N ALA A 48 -3.89 -0.80 6.57
CA ALA A 48 -3.61 -0.52 5.17
C ALA A 48 -2.38 0.39 5.00
N ILE A 49 -2.23 1.42 5.83
CA ILE A 49 -1.05 2.31 5.80
C ILE A 49 0.21 1.53 6.17
N ALA A 50 0.18 0.77 7.27
CA ALA A 50 1.34 0.00 7.71
C ALA A 50 1.77 -1.00 6.64
N ILE A 51 0.83 -1.82 6.15
CA ILE A 51 1.12 -2.79 5.10
C ILE A 51 1.62 -2.10 3.83
N GLY A 52 1.00 -0.99 3.41
CA GLY A 52 1.44 -0.25 2.23
C GLY A 52 2.90 0.21 2.31
N VAL A 53 3.35 0.72 3.45
CA VAL A 53 4.74 1.16 3.65
C VAL A 53 5.69 -0.03 3.77
N PHE A 54 5.39 -1.00 4.64
CA PHE A 54 6.29 -2.13 4.88
C PHE A 54 6.38 -3.06 3.66
N ALA A 55 5.27 -3.33 2.98
CA ALA A 55 5.27 -4.16 1.78
C ALA A 55 5.96 -3.45 0.61
N ALA A 56 5.83 -2.12 0.46
CA ALA A 56 6.56 -1.39 -0.59
C ALA A 56 8.08 -1.36 -0.35
N LEU A 57 8.52 -1.28 0.90
CA LEU A 57 9.96 -1.22 1.24
C LEU A 57 10.65 -2.58 1.26
N PHE A 58 9.94 -3.62 1.71
CA PHE A 58 10.52 -4.96 1.93
C PHE A 58 9.94 -6.05 1.02
N GLY A 59 9.03 -5.69 0.11
CA GLY A 59 8.41 -6.60 -0.86
C GLY A 59 9.35 -6.99 -2.00
N GLY A 60 9.02 -8.08 -2.69
CA GLY A 60 9.77 -8.57 -3.86
C GLY A 60 9.15 -8.23 -5.21
N THR A 61 8.08 -7.43 -5.21
CA THR A 61 7.29 -7.08 -6.39
C THR A 61 7.25 -5.56 -6.56
N PRO A 62 7.58 -5.02 -7.75
CA PRO A 62 7.35 -3.62 -8.10
C PRO A 62 5.86 -3.26 -8.11
#